data_AF-A4B9J8-F1
#
_entry.id   AF-A4B9J8-F1
#
_cell.length_a   1.000
_cell.length_b   1.000
_cell.length_c   1.000
_cell.angle_alpha   90.00
_cell.angle_beta   90.00
_cell.angle_gamma   90.00
#
_symmetry.space_group_name_H-M   'P 1'
#
loop_
_entity.id
_entity.type
_entity.pdbx_description
1 polymer ?
#
loop_
_entity_poly.entity_id
_entity_poly.type
_entity_poly.pdbx_seq_one_letter_code
_entity_poly.pdbx_strand_id
1 'polypeptide(L)'
;MTMSFVCIDLLSSLNRPIDKDGVTRADYEKWVDTYLKAHKNQSYKYRGKDVYAACCAYLHTYGSEANRHKKDQDTLMFGYHDGGKHMIDSTNEERLVLISMSSFVNDLVCAVAAFLETCQADRALRARVESRLSKVLSKVPVSQNKM
;
A
#
# COMPACT_ATOMS: atom_id res chain seq x y z
N MET A 1 -8.65 6.36 3.40
CA MET A 1 -8.33 4.97 2.99
C MET A 1 -8.03 4.82 1.51
N THR A 2 -8.94 5.20 0.58
CA THR A 2 -8.70 5.06 -0.88
C THR A 2 -7.36 5.64 -1.34
N MET A 3 -7.08 6.90 -1.00
CA MET A 3 -5.82 7.56 -1.38
C MET A 3 -4.58 6.87 -0.80
N SER A 4 -4.70 6.25 0.37
CA SER A 4 -3.62 5.48 0.99
C SER A 4 -3.31 4.23 0.16
N PHE A 5 -4.33 3.49 -0.28
CA PHE A 5 -4.13 2.33 -1.15
C PHE A 5 -3.57 2.72 -2.52
N VAL A 6 -4.05 3.82 -3.12
CA VAL A 6 -3.50 4.37 -4.36
C VAL A 6 -2.03 4.77 -4.19
N CYS A 7 -1.67 5.38 -3.06
CA CYS A 7 -0.29 5.73 -2.76
C CYS A 7 0.61 4.48 -2.68
N ILE A 8 0.17 3.43 -1.98
CA ILE A 8 0.92 2.18 -1.90
C ILE A 8 1.08 1.54 -3.29
N ASP A 9 0.02 1.52 -4.09
CA ASP A 9 0.08 0.97 -5.46
C ASP A 9 1.07 1.74 -6.34
N LEU A 10 1.02 3.07 -6.28
CA LEU A 10 1.96 3.95 -6.98
C LEU A 10 3.41 3.67 -6.54
N LEU A 11 3.69 3.61 -5.24
CA LEU A 11 5.05 3.39 -4.74
C LEU A 11 5.56 1.98 -5.07
N SER A 12 4.69 0.99 -5.03
CA SER A 12 4.98 -0.38 -5.49
C SER A 12 5.31 -0.41 -6.98
N SER A 13 4.55 0.33 -7.79
CA SER A 13 4.80 0.50 -9.22
C SER A 13 6.14 1.19 -9.49
N LEU A 14 6.49 2.24 -8.73
CA LEU A 14 7.79 2.89 -8.85
C LEU A 14 8.95 1.96 -8.45
N ASN A 15 8.76 1.12 -7.43
CA ASN A 15 9.77 0.19 -6.92
C ASN A 15 10.03 -1.04 -7.82
N ARG A 16 9.09 -1.39 -8.72
CA ARG A 16 9.15 -2.65 -9.48
C ARG A 16 10.47 -2.82 -10.28
N PRO A 17 10.91 -4.07 -10.56
CA PRO A 17 12.05 -4.33 -11.44
C PRO A 17 11.95 -3.64 -12.82
N ILE A 18 13.09 -3.35 -13.47
CA ILE A 18 13.12 -2.57 -14.72
C ILE A 18 12.51 -3.31 -15.91
N ASP A 19 12.59 -4.64 -15.88
CA ASP A 19 12.13 -5.60 -16.88
C ASP A 19 10.63 -5.90 -16.80
N LYS A 20 9.91 -5.32 -15.82
CA LYS A 20 8.46 -5.47 -15.68
C LYS A 20 7.69 -4.25 -16.21
N ASP A 21 6.76 -4.51 -17.13
CA ASP A 21 5.90 -3.48 -17.71
C ASP A 21 4.94 -2.86 -16.68
N GLY A 22 4.34 -3.69 -15.83
CA GLY A 22 3.35 -3.30 -14.83
C GLY A 22 3.70 -3.76 -13.42
N VAL A 23 3.10 -3.10 -12.42
CA VAL A 23 3.13 -3.58 -11.04
C VAL A 23 2.31 -4.86 -10.93
N THR A 24 2.85 -5.87 -10.27
CA THR A 24 2.11 -7.09 -9.95
C THR A 24 1.68 -7.08 -8.49
N ARG A 25 0.73 -7.95 -8.15
CA ARG A 25 0.37 -8.23 -6.75
C ARG A 25 1.58 -8.55 -5.88
N ALA A 26 2.52 -9.36 -6.38
CA ALA A 26 3.71 -9.73 -5.61
C ALA A 26 4.62 -8.52 -5.35
N ASP A 27 4.69 -7.57 -6.30
CA ASP A 27 5.45 -6.33 -6.11
C ASP A 27 4.78 -5.43 -5.06
N TYR A 28 3.44 -5.36 -5.05
CA TYR A 28 2.65 -4.65 -4.03
C TYR A 28 2.88 -5.24 -2.64
N GLU A 29 2.66 -6.56 -2.49
CA GLU A 29 2.83 -7.26 -1.22
C GLU A 29 4.25 -7.08 -0.68
N LYS A 30 5.26 -7.24 -1.55
CA LYS A 30 6.66 -7.04 -1.18
C LYS A 30 6.95 -5.62 -0.72
N TRP A 31 6.39 -4.61 -1.38
CA TRP A 31 6.57 -3.21 -0.97
C TRP A 31 5.99 -2.98 0.43
N VAL A 32 4.76 -3.47 0.67
CA VAL A 32 4.11 -3.39 1.99
C VAL A 32 4.94 -4.12 3.06
N ASP A 33 5.35 -5.36 2.79
CA ASP A 33 6.17 -6.15 3.71
C ASP A 33 7.52 -5.49 4.01
N THR A 34 8.04 -4.67 3.10
CA THR A 34 9.30 -3.95 3.28
C THR A 34 9.09 -2.68 4.10
N TYR A 35 8.15 -1.82 3.72
CA TYR A 35 8.09 -0.43 4.20
C TYR A 35 6.95 -0.13 5.17
N LEU A 36 5.79 -0.78 5.04
CA LEU A 36 4.63 -0.45 5.87
C LEU A 36 4.75 -1.14 7.23
N LYS A 37 5.11 -0.37 8.25
CA LYS A 37 5.30 -0.87 9.62
C LYS A 37 4.34 -0.21 10.58
N ALA A 38 3.55 -1.03 11.26
CA ALA A 38 2.76 -0.59 12.39
C ALA A 38 3.70 -0.19 13.54
N HIS A 39 3.33 0.83 14.30
CA HIS A 39 4.06 1.21 15.50
C HIS A 39 4.36 -0.01 16.40
N LYS A 40 5.54 -0.06 17.04
CA LYS A 40 6.01 -1.23 17.80
C LYS A 40 5.01 -1.75 18.85
N ASN A 41 4.27 -0.84 19.48
CA ASN A 41 3.26 -1.14 20.52
C ASN A 41 1.86 -1.53 19.97
N GLN A 42 1.71 -1.65 18.65
CA GLN A 42 0.52 -2.21 18.00
C GLN A 42 0.61 -3.74 18.03
N SER A 43 -0.48 -4.42 18.39
CA SER A 43 -0.54 -5.89 18.39
C SER A 43 -0.51 -6.46 16.97
N TYR A 44 -1.27 -5.84 16.06
CA TYR A 44 -1.25 -6.19 14.65
C TYR A 44 0.00 -5.68 13.94
N LYS A 45 0.57 -6.51 13.07
CA LYS A 45 1.66 -6.16 12.15
C LYS A 45 1.18 -6.38 10.72
N TYR A 46 1.36 -5.38 9.86
CA TYR A 46 0.96 -5.49 8.46
C TYR A 46 1.67 -6.66 7.79
N ARG A 47 0.89 -7.44 7.04
CA ARG A 47 1.38 -8.40 6.05
C ARG A 47 0.89 -7.94 4.68
N GLY A 48 1.75 -8.00 3.67
CA GLY A 48 1.46 -7.54 2.32
C GLY A 48 0.17 -8.13 1.76
N LYS A 49 -0.02 -9.43 1.99
CA LYS A 49 -1.22 -10.16 1.55
C LYS A 49 -2.52 -9.63 2.17
N ASP A 50 -2.51 -9.22 3.44
CA ASP A 50 -3.69 -8.71 4.14
C ASP A 50 -4.04 -7.32 3.61
N VAL A 51 -3.03 -6.45 3.49
CA VAL A 51 -3.21 -5.09 2.95
C VAL A 51 -3.68 -5.12 1.49
N TYR A 52 -3.13 -6.04 0.67
CA TYR A 52 -3.59 -6.22 -0.71
C TYR A 52 -5.03 -6.72 -0.77
N ALA A 53 -5.40 -7.67 0.10
CA ALA A 53 -6.78 -8.18 0.16
C ALA A 53 -7.76 -7.09 0.61
N ALA A 54 -7.37 -6.29 1.61
CA ALA A 54 -8.14 -5.14 2.08
C ALA A 54 -8.30 -4.06 1.00
N CYS A 55 -7.25 -3.76 0.23
CA CYS A 55 -7.32 -2.87 -0.93
C CYS A 55 -8.34 -3.37 -1.96
N CYS A 56 -8.29 -4.66 -2.31
CA CYS A 56 -9.24 -5.27 -3.25
C CYS A 56 -10.68 -5.24 -2.72
N ALA A 57 -10.88 -5.56 -1.44
CA ALA A 57 -12.20 -5.51 -0.82
C ALA A 57 -12.76 -4.08 -0.84
N TYR A 58 -11.96 -3.11 -0.41
CA TYR A 58 -12.37 -1.72 -0.35
C TYR A 58 -12.71 -1.14 -1.73
N LEU A 59 -11.89 -1.42 -2.75
CA LEU A 59 -12.04 -0.82 -4.08
C LEU A 59 -13.04 -1.55 -4.99
N HIS A 60 -13.25 -2.85 -4.82
CA HIS A 60 -14.06 -3.65 -5.75
C HIS A 60 -15.33 -4.23 -5.14
N THR A 61 -15.41 -4.37 -3.81
CA THR A 61 -16.61 -4.88 -3.13
C THR A 61 -17.24 -3.85 -2.20
N TYR A 62 -16.57 -2.73 -1.94
CA TYR A 62 -16.98 -1.70 -0.98
C TYR A 62 -17.22 -2.25 0.44
N GLY A 63 -16.51 -3.32 0.80
CA GLY A 63 -16.64 -4.00 2.08
C GLY A 63 -15.30 -4.53 2.61
N SER A 64 -15.38 -5.45 3.58
CA SER A 64 -14.20 -6.04 4.23
C SER A 64 -13.77 -7.38 3.62
N GLU A 65 -14.63 -8.01 2.83
CA GLU A 65 -14.38 -9.30 2.19
C GLU A 65 -14.09 -9.16 0.68
N ALA A 66 -13.25 -10.04 0.16
CA ALA A 66 -12.84 -10.13 -1.24
C ALA A 66 -12.59 -11.60 -1.58
N ASN A 67 -12.48 -11.92 -2.87
CA ASN A 67 -12.24 -13.31 -3.32
C ASN A 67 -11.04 -13.99 -2.67
N ARG A 68 -10.03 -13.23 -2.23
CA ARG A 68 -8.86 -13.81 -1.54
C ARG A 68 -9.21 -14.36 -0.18
N HIS A 69 -10.08 -13.70 0.58
CA HIS A 69 -10.51 -14.16 1.91
C HIS A 69 -11.22 -15.52 1.87
N LYS A 70 -11.87 -15.84 0.73
CA LYS A 70 -12.49 -17.15 0.47
C LYS A 70 -11.48 -18.24 0.10
N LYS A 71 -10.37 -17.86 -0.56
CA LYS A 71 -9.34 -18.78 -1.07
C LYS A 71 -8.18 -19.02 -0.09
N ASP A 72 -7.91 -18.07 0.80
CA ASP A 72 -6.85 -18.14 1.81
C ASP A 72 -7.44 -17.76 3.17
N GLN A 73 -7.55 -18.76 4.05
CA GLN A 73 -8.09 -18.60 5.40
C GLN A 73 -7.11 -17.88 6.34
N ASP A 74 -5.82 -17.80 6.00
CA ASP A 74 -4.82 -17.05 6.76
C ASP A 74 -4.74 -15.57 6.31
N THR A 75 -5.51 -15.13 5.31
CA THR A 75 -5.61 -13.70 4.98
C THR A 75 -6.63 -13.02 5.90
N LEU A 76 -6.20 -11.96 6.57
CA LEU A 76 -7.03 -11.19 7.50
C LEU A 76 -7.86 -10.12 6.78
N MET A 77 -9.11 -9.96 7.24
CA MET A 77 -10.03 -8.93 6.79
C MET A 77 -9.79 -7.64 7.57
N PHE A 78 -9.93 -6.50 6.91
CA PHE A 78 -9.81 -5.20 7.55
C PHE A 78 -11.20 -4.60 7.78
N GLY A 79 -11.53 -4.32 9.04
CA GLY A 79 -12.50 -3.31 9.41
C GLY A 79 -11.81 -1.97 9.67
N TYR A 80 -12.55 -0.88 9.69
CA TYR A 80 -11.99 0.46 9.91
C TYR A 80 -12.67 1.16 11.06
N HIS A 81 -11.91 1.90 11.84
CA HIS A 81 -12.43 2.74 12.91
C HIS A 81 -11.61 4.02 13.05
N ASP A 82 -12.17 4.99 13.76
CA ASP A 82 -11.52 6.26 14.04
C ASP A 82 -10.70 6.19 15.34
N GLY A 83 -9.42 6.51 15.23
CA GLY A 83 -8.53 6.75 16.38
C GLY A 83 -7.91 5.49 16.99
N GLY A 84 -6.95 5.71 17.89
CA GLY A 84 -6.32 4.65 18.69
C GLY A 84 -5.43 3.67 17.91
N LYS A 85 -5.32 2.47 18.48
CA LYS A 85 -4.47 1.37 17.99
C LYS A 85 -5.25 0.46 17.05
N HIS A 86 -4.55 -0.27 16.19
CA HIS A 86 -5.14 -1.43 15.51
C HIS A 86 -5.50 -2.48 16.55
N MET A 87 -6.63 -3.15 16.35
CA MET A 87 -7.13 -4.17 17.25
C MET A 87 -7.39 -5.44 16.46
N ILE A 88 -6.97 -6.57 17.00
CA ILE A 88 -7.41 -7.87 16.50
C ILE A 88 -8.71 -8.17 17.23
N ASP A 89 -9.80 -8.37 16.50
CA ASP A 89 -11.05 -8.78 17.13
C ASP A 89 -10.89 -10.22 17.61
N SER A 90 -10.97 -10.41 18.92
CA SER A 90 -10.86 -11.72 19.57
C SER A 90 -12.22 -12.33 19.87
N THR A 91 -13.31 -11.64 19.53
CA THR A 91 -14.64 -11.94 20.08
C THR A 91 -15.59 -12.61 19.11
N ASN A 92 -15.46 -12.46 17.78
CA ASN A 92 -16.45 -13.06 16.86
C ASN A 92 -15.91 -13.52 15.49
N GLU A 93 -14.77 -13.03 15.02
CA GLU A 93 -14.16 -13.50 13.77
C GLU A 93 -12.64 -13.55 13.94
N GLU A 94 -12.06 -14.76 14.05
CA GLU A 94 -10.60 -14.99 14.21
C GLU A 94 -9.72 -14.35 13.11
N ARG A 95 -10.35 -13.73 12.12
CA ARG A 95 -9.75 -13.17 10.92
C ARG A 95 -10.01 -11.69 10.73
N LEU A 96 -10.67 -11.00 11.66
CA LEU A 96 -10.94 -9.56 11.54
C LEU A 96 -9.90 -8.74 12.32
N VAL A 97 -9.30 -7.77 11.63
CA VAL A 97 -8.47 -6.73 12.24
C VAL A 97 -9.13 -5.39 12.03
N LEU A 98 -9.37 -4.67 13.12
CA LEU A 98 -9.85 -3.30 13.12
C LEU A 98 -8.66 -2.35 12.95
N ILE A 99 -8.64 -1.65 11.81
CA ILE A 99 -7.60 -0.72 11.41
C ILE A 99 -8.03 0.70 11.75
N SER A 100 -7.35 1.29 12.74
CA SER A 100 -7.41 2.72 13.00
C SER A 100 -6.95 3.52 11.78
N MET A 101 -7.83 4.37 11.25
CA MET A 101 -7.52 5.18 10.06
C MET A 101 -6.39 6.18 10.31
N SER A 102 -6.33 6.79 11.50
CA SER A 102 -5.27 7.74 11.84
C SER A 102 -3.91 7.06 11.98
N SER A 103 -3.85 5.89 12.65
CA SER A 103 -2.62 5.11 12.73
C SER A 103 -2.18 4.63 11.35
N PHE A 104 -3.09 4.15 10.51
CA PHE A 104 -2.75 3.67 9.17
C PHE A 104 -2.15 4.77 8.28
N VAL A 105 -2.73 5.97 8.31
CA VAL A 105 -2.19 7.12 7.56
C VAL A 105 -0.81 7.51 8.09
N ASN A 106 -0.63 7.56 9.41
CA ASN A 106 0.67 7.85 10.02
C ASN A 106 1.73 6.80 9.62
N ASP A 107 1.39 5.52 9.73
CA ASP A 107 2.28 4.42 9.36
C ASP A 107 2.65 4.48 7.87
N LEU A 108 1.70 4.87 7.00
CA LEU A 108 1.98 5.08 5.57
C LEU A 108 2.94 6.26 5.35
N VAL A 109 2.78 7.39 6.04
CA VAL A 109 3.71 8.52 5.94
C VAL A 109 5.13 8.08 6.32
N CYS A 110 5.28 7.31 7.40
CA CYS A 110 6.56 6.72 7.79
C CYS A 110 7.11 5.76 6.71
N ALA A 111 6.26 4.93 6.11
CA ALA A 111 6.64 4.02 5.04
C ALA A 111 7.14 4.76 3.79
N VAL A 112 6.50 5.88 3.42
CA VAL A 112 6.95 6.74 2.32
C VAL A 112 8.34 7.31 2.63
N ALA A 113 8.55 7.85 3.84
CA ALA A 113 9.85 8.38 4.24
C ALA A 113 10.95 7.31 4.15
N ALA A 114 10.71 6.11 4.70
CA ALA A 114 11.66 5.00 4.64
C ALA A 114 11.96 4.53 3.19
N PHE A 115 10.95 4.54 2.32
CA PHE A 115 11.14 4.24 0.89
C PHE A 115 12.02 5.28 0.21
N LEU A 116 11.80 6.57 0.49
CA LEU A 116 12.61 7.66 -0.06
C LEU A 116 14.06 7.62 0.44
N GLU A 117 14.28 7.31 1.73
CA GLU A 117 15.62 7.08 2.29
C GLU A 117 16.32 5.93 1.57
N THR A 118 15.62 4.82 1.32
CA THR A 118 16.17 3.70 0.54
C THR A 118 16.52 4.13 -0.89
N CYS A 119 15.68 4.95 -1.53
CA CYS A 119 15.98 5.50 -2.85
C CYS A 119 17.22 6.42 -2.82
N GLN A 120 17.45 7.17 -1.75
CA GLN A 120 18.65 8.00 -1.64
C GLN A 120 19.93 7.17 -1.48
N ALA A 121 19.83 6.05 -0.76
CA ALA A 121 20.95 5.14 -0.50
C ALA A 121 21.26 4.18 -1.67
N ASP A 122 20.24 3.74 -2.42
CA ASP A 122 20.39 2.81 -3.54
C ASP A 122 20.26 3.53 -4.89
N ARG A 123 21.41 3.74 -5.56
CA ARG A 123 21.47 4.39 -6.88
C ARG A 123 20.66 3.65 -7.95
N ALA A 124 20.62 2.32 -7.91
CA ALA A 124 19.90 1.53 -8.91
C ALA A 124 18.38 1.67 -8.70
N LEU A 125 17.91 1.62 -7.44
CA LEU A 125 16.52 1.92 -7.12
C LEU A 125 16.14 3.35 -7.52
N ARG A 126 16.98 4.33 -7.18
CA ARG A 126 16.77 5.73 -7.54
C ARG A 126 16.56 5.92 -9.04
N ALA A 127 17.45 5.37 -9.86
CA ALA A 127 17.37 5.47 -11.31
C ALA A 127 16.07 4.86 -11.84
N ARG A 128 15.62 3.72 -11.30
CA ARG A 128 14.34 3.10 -11.67
C ARG A 128 13.16 4.02 -11.34
N VAL A 129 13.12 4.59 -10.13
CA VAL A 129 12.06 5.49 -9.69
C VAL A 129 12.02 6.75 -10.56
N GLU A 130 13.15 7.44 -10.73
CA GLU A 130 13.25 8.67 -11.51
C GLU A 130 12.82 8.48 -12.97
N SER A 131 13.19 7.35 -13.60
CA SER A 131 12.78 7.02 -14.98
C SER A 131 11.26 6.91 -15.17
N ARG A 132 10.50 6.73 -14.09
CA ARG A 132 9.05 6.52 -14.10
C ARG A 132 8.26 7.69 -13.53
N LEU A 133 8.88 8.58 -12.75
CA LEU A 133 8.21 9.74 -12.15
C LEU A 133 7.53 10.64 -13.18
N SER A 134 8.12 10.79 -14.36
CA SER A 134 7.54 11.56 -15.48
C SER A 134 6.21 11.00 -16.00
N LYS A 135 5.90 9.72 -15.71
CA LYS A 135 4.62 9.08 -16.07
C LYS A 135 3.56 9.25 -14.98
N VAL A 136 3.97 9.62 -13.76
CA VAL A 136 3.09 9.80 -12.59
C VAL A 136 2.56 11.23 -12.54
N LEU A 137 3.42 12.21 -12.79
CA LEU A 137 3.07 13.63 -12.79
C LEU A 137 2.97 14.11 -14.24
N SER A 138 1.73 14.14 -14.77
CA SER A 138 1.29 14.83 -16.00
C SER A 138 2.22 14.83 -17.24
N LYS A 139 1.66 14.40 -18.39
CA LYS A 139 2.13 14.89 -19.70
C LYS A 139 1.92 16.40 -19.76
N VAL A 140 2.99 17.19 -19.95
CA VAL A 140 2.86 18.63 -20.24
C VAL A 140 1.98 18.78 -21.50
N PRO A 141 0.93 19.64 -21.49
CA PRO A 141 0.14 19.91 -22.69
C PRO A 141 1.06 20.43 -23.80
N VAL A 142 0.86 19.92 -25.01
CA VAL A 142 1.55 20.36 -26.24
C VAL A 142 1.49 21.88 -26.35
N SER A 143 2.64 22.49 -26.63
CA SER A 143 2.83 23.93 -26.84
C SER A 143 1.71 24.55 -27.68
N GLN A 144 1.06 25.59 -27.15
CA GLN A 144 0.19 26.45 -27.93
C GLN A 144 1.00 27.04 -29.09
N ASN A 145 0.71 26.60 -30.32
CA ASN A 145 1.17 27.29 -31.52
C ASN A 145 0.58 28.71 -31.50
N LYS A 146 1.47 29.70 -31.43
CA LYS A 146 1.14 31.09 -31.74
C LYS A 146 0.75 31.17 -33.23
N MET A 147 -0.49 31.54 -33.51
CA MET A 147 -0.87 32.22 -34.76
C MET A 147 -0.86 33.72 -34.50
#